data_AF-A0A166L332-F1
#
_entry.id   AF-A0A166L332-F1
#
_cell.length_a   1.000
_cell.length_b   1.000
_cell.length_c   1.000
_cell.angle_alpha   90.00
_cell.angle_beta   90.00
_cell.angle_gamma   90.00
#
_symmetry.space_group_name_H-M   'P 1'
#
loop_
_entity.id
_entity.type
_entity.pdbx_description
1 polymer ?
#
loop_
_entity_poly.entity_id
_entity_poly.type
_entity_poly.pdbx_seq_one_letter_code
_entity_poly.pdbx_strand_id
1 'polypeptide(L)' 'MKQETDKDLKHLTQLLEDLEQISLDDIAKFPEDKQHLMAETIENLQDQLKEVVNDSKLLH' A
#
# COMPACT_ATOMS: atom_id res chain seq x y z
N MET A 1 -11.48 18.59 13.31
CA MET A 1 -10.87 17.26 13.53
C MET A 1 -11.40 16.21 12.56
N LYS A 2 -12.71 16.00 12.40
CA LYS A 2 -13.25 14.98 11.44
C LYS A 2 -12.78 15.14 9.98
N GLN A 3 -12.68 16.37 9.46
CA GLN A 3 -12.26 16.63 8.07
C GLN A 3 -10.79 16.31 7.76
N GLU A 4 -9.93 16.27 8.78
CA GLU A 4 -8.50 16.00 8.62
C GLU A 4 -8.26 14.49 8.54
N THR A 5 -8.97 13.73 9.37
CA THR A 5 -8.97 12.26 9.37
C THR A 5 -9.49 11.67 8.05
N ASP A 6 -10.54 12.26 7.47
CA ASP A 6 -11.06 11.83 6.16
C ASP A 6 -10.07 12.07 5.01
N LYS A 7 -9.27 13.14 5.11
CA LYS A 7 -8.25 13.48 4.10
C LYS A 7 -7.05 12.53 4.21
N ASP A 8 -6.62 12.22 5.41
CA ASP A 8 -5.51 11.31 5.66
C ASP A 8 -5.86 9.88 5.22
N LEU A 9 -7.08 9.41 5.51
CA LEU A 9 -7.57 8.11 5.06
C LEU A 9 -7.63 8.03 3.52
N LYS A 10 -8.03 9.12 2.86
CA LYS A 10 -8.01 9.20 1.39
C LYS A 10 -6.60 9.09 0.82
N HIS A 11 -5.61 9.73 1.45
CA HIS A 11 -4.22 9.60 1.03
C HIS A 11 -3.70 8.16 1.21
N LEU A 12 -4.02 7.51 2.33
CA LEU A 12 -3.65 6.12 2.57
C LEU A 12 -4.32 5.15 1.58
N THR A 13 -5.57 5.41 1.22
CA THR A 13 -6.28 4.65 0.17
C THR A 13 -5.60 4.81 -1.18
N GLN A 14 -5.22 6.04 -1.56
CA GLN A 14 -4.51 6.27 -2.82
C GLN A 14 -3.13 5.60 -2.82
N LEU A 15 -2.40 5.65 -1.70
CA LEU A 15 -1.11 4.99 -1.58
C LEU A 15 -1.24 3.47 -1.76
N LEU A 16 -2.27 2.85 -1.19
CA LEU A 16 -2.55 1.44 -1.38
C LEU A 16 -2.84 1.12 -2.85
N GLU A 17 -3.68 1.91 -3.52
CA GLU A 17 -3.98 1.74 -4.95
C GLU A 17 -2.71 1.83 -5.80
N ASP A 18 -1.85 2.81 -5.52
CA ASP A 18 -0.59 3.00 -6.25
C ASP A 18 0.37 1.82 -6.05
N LEU A 19 0.44 1.28 -4.82
CA LEU A 19 1.25 0.10 -4.51
C LEU A 19 0.71 -1.17 -5.20
N GLU A 20 -0.61 -1.32 -5.33
CA GLU A 20 -1.25 -2.44 -6.03
C GLU A 20 -1.03 -2.44 -7.54
N GLN A 21 -0.66 -1.28 -8.12
CA GLN A 21 -0.28 -1.18 -9.54
C GLN A 21 1.17 -1.61 -9.82
N ILE A 22 2.01 -1.79 -8.80
CA ILE A 22 3.40 -2.20 -9.01
C ILE A 22 3.42 -3.66 -9.47
N SER A 23 3.90 -3.87 -10.69
CA SER A 23 3.95 -5.18 -11.33
C SER A 23 5.26 -5.91 -11.06
N LEU A 24 5.29 -7.22 -11.33
CA LEU A 24 6.54 -7.98 -11.34
C LEU A 24 7.54 -7.44 -12.39
N ASP A 25 7.05 -6.87 -13.51
CA ASP A 25 7.90 -6.27 -14.53
C ASP A 25 8.58 -4.97 -14.04
N ASP A 26 7.93 -4.25 -13.11
CA ASP A 26 8.55 -3.12 -12.43
C ASP A 26 9.62 -3.59 -11.45
N ILE A 27 9.36 -4.69 -10.75
CA ILE A 27 10.30 -5.29 -9.81
C ILE A 27 11.51 -5.89 -10.56
N ALA A 28 11.31 -6.47 -11.74
CA ALA A 28 12.37 -7.05 -12.57
C ALA A 28 13.44 -6.04 -13.03
N LYS A 29 13.16 -4.73 -12.91
CA LYS A 29 14.13 -3.65 -13.19
C LYS A 29 15.19 -3.52 -12.09
N PHE A 30 14.97 -4.08 -10.91
CA PHE A 30 15.95 -4.10 -9.82
C PHE A 30 16.92 -5.29 -9.97
N PRO A 31 18.12 -5.22 -9.34
CA PRO A 31 19.04 -6.35 -9.28
C PRO A 31 18.36 -7.61 -8.76
N GLU A 32 18.68 -8.77 -9.35
CA GLU A 32 18.03 -10.07 -9.06
C GLU A 32 18.04 -10.41 -7.56
N ASP A 33 19.14 -10.12 -6.86
CA ASP A 33 19.30 -10.32 -5.42
C ASP A 33 18.41 -9.40 -4.56
N LYS A 34 17.77 -8.40 -5.17
CA LYS A 34 16.85 -7.44 -4.53
C LYS A 34 15.41 -7.57 -4.98
N GLN A 35 15.12 -8.33 -6.05
CA GLN A 35 13.76 -8.46 -6.58
C GLN A 35 12.82 -9.10 -5.55
N HIS A 36 13.26 -10.20 -4.93
CA HIS A 36 12.49 -10.86 -3.87
C HIS A 36 12.24 -9.95 -2.66
N LEU A 37 13.28 -9.22 -2.23
CA LEU A 37 13.16 -8.27 -1.12
C LEU A 37 12.16 -7.15 -1.45
N MET A 38 12.18 -6.64 -2.68
CA MET A 38 11.27 -5.60 -3.12
C MET A 38 9.82 -6.10 -3.15
N ALA A 39 9.59 -7.29 -3.71
CA ALA A 39 8.27 -7.91 -3.73
C ALA A 39 7.71 -8.11 -2.33
N GLU A 40 8.50 -8.70 -1.43
CA GLU A 40 8.12 -8.93 -0.03
C GLU A 40 7.83 -7.61 0.71
N THR A 41 8.62 -6.58 0.46
CA THR A 41 8.40 -5.26 1.09
C THR A 41 7.10 -4.63 0.61
N ILE A 42 6.81 -4.70 -0.69
CA ILE A 42 5.57 -4.15 -1.26
C ILE A 42 4.35 -4.91 -0.72
N GLU A 43 4.40 -6.25 -0.68
CA GLU A 43 3.31 -7.07 -0.14
C GLU A 43 3.02 -6.73 1.33
N ASN A 44 4.07 -6.67 2.17
CA ASN A 44 3.92 -6.30 3.57
C ASN A 44 3.31 -4.90 3.75
N LEU A 45 3.67 -3.93 2.91
CA LEU A 45 3.11 -2.59 2.95
C LEU A 45 1.65 -2.57 2.51
N GLN A 46 1.29 -3.32 1.47
CA GLN A 46 -0.09 -3.45 1.02
C GLN A 46 -0.98 -4.07 2.10
N ASP A 47 -0.51 -5.13 2.77
CA ASP A 47 -1.28 -5.80 3.83
C ASP A 47 -1.53 -4.88 5.04
N GLN A 48 -0.50 -4.17 5.50
CA GLN A 48 -0.64 -3.20 6.59
C GLN A 48 -1.59 -2.06 6.24
N LEU A 49 -1.51 -1.54 5.01
CA LEU A 49 -2.41 -0.48 4.55
C LEU A 49 -3.84 -0.98 4.40
N LYS A 50 -4.05 -2.22 3.93
CA LYS A 50 -5.38 -2.85 3.85
C LYS A 50 -6.01 -2.97 5.23
N GLU A 51 -5.26 -3.39 6.24
CA GLU A 51 -5.74 -3.47 7.63
C GLU A 51 -6.24 -2.11 8.11
N VAL A 52 -5.41 -1.06 7.99
CA VAL A 52 -5.75 0.30 8.43
C VAL A 52 -6.95 0.87 7.68
N VAL A 53 -7.00 0.71 6.34
CA VAL A 53 -8.08 1.24 5.50
C VAL A 53 -9.39 0.49 5.75
N ASN A 54 -9.36 -0.82 5.92
CA ASN A 54 -10.56 -1.64 6.13
C ASN A 54 -11.13 -1.49 7.54
N ASP A 55 -10.28 -1.42 8.56
CA ASP A 55 -10.72 -1.16 9.94
C ASP A 55 -11.39 0.21 10.05
N SER A 56 -10.88 1.19 9.32
CA SER A 56 -11.50 2.53 9.24
C SER A 56 -12.84 2.51 8.51
N LYS A 57 -13.01 1.67 7.47
CA LYS A 57 -14.30 1.49 6.75
C LYS A 57 -15.34 0.72 7.56
N LEU A 58 -14.93 -0.12 8.51
CA LEU A 58 -15.85 -0.86 9.40
C LEU A 58 -16.36 -0.01 10.58
N LEU A 59 -15.70 1.11 10.88
CA LEU A 59 -16.03 2.04 11.98
C LEU A 59 -16.90 3.23 11.53
N HIS A 60 -17.16 3.37 10.24
CA HIS A 60 -18.01 4.41 9.63
C HIS A 60 -19.31 3.83 9.06
#